data_AF-V4T3C3-F1
#
_entry.id   AF-V4T3C3-F1
#
_cell.length_a   1.000
_cell.length_b   1.000
_cell.length_c   1.000
_cell.angle_alpha   90.00
_cell.angle_beta   90.00
_cell.angle_gamma   90.00
#
_symmetry.space_group_name_H-M   'P 1'
#
loop_
_entity.id
_entity.type
_entity.pdbx_description
1 polymer ?
#
loop_
_entity_poly.entity_id
_entity_poly.type
_entity_poly.pdbx_seq_one_letter_code
_entity_poly.pdbx_strand_id
1 'polypeptide(L)'
;NNKTFLLHIVQEQNILKYGLPTTFSPWFVIIKGVEGNPGLQTTRNWFRIEKFYGDYKLVFCPLVCKFCKVLCSNVGIFMNDGVQHLAQSDVPFNVIFLKA
;
A
#
# COMPACT_ATOMS: atom_id res chain seq x y z
N ASN A 1 19.49 4.47 -16.97
CA ASN A 1 18.67 3.26 -17.19
C ASN A 1 17.79 3.01 -15.97
N ASN A 2 16.70 3.75 -15.86
CA ASN A 2 15.74 3.55 -14.78
C ASN A 2 14.88 2.35 -15.18
N LYS A 3 15.20 1.17 -14.65
CA LYS A 3 14.34 0.00 -14.80
C LYS A 3 13.04 0.30 -14.04
N THR A 4 11.98 0.61 -14.78
CA THR A 4 10.63 0.65 -14.24
C THR A 4 10.24 -0.79 -13.94
N PHE A 5 10.14 -1.14 -12.66
CA PHE A 5 9.58 -2.42 -12.25
C PHE A 5 8.06 -2.25 -12.12
N LEU A 6 7.31 -3.08 -12.83
CA LEU A 6 5.86 -3.12 -12.80
C LEU A 6 5.38 -3.62 -11.43
N LEU A 7 5.09 -2.68 -10.52
CA LEU A 7 4.33 -2.99 -9.32
C LEU A 7 2.85 -2.84 -9.65
N HIS A 8 2.20 -3.96 -9.99
CA HIS A 8 0.75 -4.07 -10.11
C HIS A 8 0.10 -4.08 -8.72
N ILE A 9 0.41 -3.11 -7.86
CA ILE A 9 -0.15 -3.06 -6.50
C ILE A 9 -1.33 -2.10 -6.43
N VAL A 10 -2.35 -2.50 -5.68
CA VAL A 10 -3.57 -1.71 -5.44
C VAL A 10 -4.06 -1.95 -4.02
N GLN A 11 -4.72 -0.93 -3.47
CA GLN A 11 -5.42 -1.09 -2.20
C GLN A 11 -6.83 -1.63 -2.36
N GLU A 12 -7.15 -2.65 -1.57
CA GLU A 12 -8.47 -3.27 -1.53
C GLU A 12 -8.84 -3.68 -0.09
N GLN A 13 -10.11 -3.51 0.28
CA GLN A 13 -10.66 -4.12 1.49
C GLN A 13 -10.96 -5.58 1.20
N ASN A 14 -10.40 -6.50 1.98
CA ASN A 14 -10.75 -7.91 1.89
C ASN A 14 -11.42 -8.39 3.17
N ILE A 15 -12.45 -9.23 3.01
CA ILE A 15 -13.11 -9.92 4.11
C ILE A 15 -12.14 -10.97 4.65
N LEU A 16 -11.78 -10.87 5.93
CA LEU A 16 -10.96 -11.89 6.59
C LEU A 16 -11.74 -13.20 6.65
N LYS A 17 -11.08 -14.34 6.38
CA LYS A 17 -11.69 -15.68 6.33
C LYS A 17 -12.49 -16.04 7.60
N TYR A 18 -12.13 -15.46 8.74
CA TYR A 18 -12.72 -15.80 10.04
C TYR A 18 -13.52 -14.67 10.70
N GLY A 19 -13.79 -13.56 10.00
CA GLY A 19 -14.72 -12.53 10.49
C GLY A 19 -14.48 -12.12 11.95
N LEU A 20 -13.22 -12.05 12.39
CA LEU A 20 -12.89 -11.57 13.74
C LEU A 20 -13.54 -10.18 13.89
N PRO A 21 -14.09 -9.84 15.07
CA PRO A 21 -14.64 -8.51 15.35
C PRO A 21 -13.49 -7.52 15.53
N THR A 22 -12.67 -7.37 14.49
CA THR A 22 -11.94 -6.15 14.26
C THR A 22 -13.00 -5.16 13.80
N THR A 23 -13.18 -4.08 14.55
CA THR A 23 -14.13 -3.00 14.24
C THR A 23 -13.81 -2.30 12.91
N PHE A 24 -12.78 -2.74 12.18
CA PHE A 24 -12.31 -2.18 10.94
C PHE A 24 -11.68 -3.26 10.04
N SER A 25 -12.13 -3.37 8.79
CA SER A 25 -11.47 -4.20 7.78
C SER A 25 -10.20 -3.48 7.30
N PRO A 26 -9.01 -4.11 7.42
CA PRO A 26 -7.76 -3.49 6.99
C PRO A 26 -7.74 -3.33 5.47
N TRP A 27 -7.16 -2.21 5.01
CA TRP A 27 -6.89 -1.98 3.59
C TRP A 27 -5.61 -2.68 3.19
N PHE A 28 -5.73 -3.82 2.52
CA PHE A 28 -4.59 -4.61 2.07
C PHE A 28 -3.96 -4.02 0.82
N VAL A 29 -2.64 -4.16 0.71
CA VAL A 29 -1.90 -3.97 -0.54
C VAL A 29 -1.85 -5.31 -1.25
N ILE A 30 -2.54 -5.40 -2.37
CA ILE A 30 -2.65 -6.63 -3.16
C ILE A 30 -2.09 -6.44 -4.56
N ILE A 31 -1.85 -7.55 -5.24
CA ILE A 31 -1.46 -7.59 -6.64
C ILE A 31 -2.75 -7.58 -7.48
N LYS A 32 -2.99 -6.51 -8.24
CA LYS A 32 -4.11 -6.28 -9.21
C LYS A 32 -4.16 -4.84 -9.74
N GLY A 33 -3.15 -4.01 -9.45
CA GLY A 33 -3.08 -2.63 -9.87
C GLY A 33 -2.95 -2.46 -11.37
N VAL A 34 -3.56 -1.39 -11.88
CA VAL A 34 -3.43 -0.92 -13.27
C VAL A 34 -2.25 0.04 -13.35
N GLU A 35 -1.35 -0.20 -14.30
CA GLU A 35 -0.20 0.67 -14.53
C GLU A 35 -0.63 2.01 -15.18
N GLY A 36 0.01 3.10 -14.76
CA GLY A 36 -0.13 4.41 -15.39
C GLY A 36 -1.50 5.06 -15.18
N ASN A 37 -1.90 5.89 -16.15
CA ASN A 37 -3.15 6.67 -16.12
C ASN A 37 -3.40 7.40 -14.77
N PRO A 38 -2.46 8.27 -14.32
CA PRO A 38 -2.59 8.96 -13.04
C PRO A 38 -3.86 9.82 -13.02
N GLY A 39 -4.81 9.46 -12.16
CA GLY A 39 -6.08 10.18 -12.06
C GLY A 39 -7.07 9.44 -11.17
N LEU A 40 -8.33 9.90 -11.21
CA LEU A 40 -9.42 9.40 -10.38
C LEU A 40 -9.49 7.86 -10.38
N GLN A 41 -9.41 7.24 -11.57
CA GLN A 41 -9.61 5.80 -11.75
C GLN A 41 -8.47 4.93 -11.22
N THR A 42 -7.26 5.48 -11.05
CA THR A 42 -6.09 4.71 -10.60
C THR A 42 -5.57 5.17 -9.26
N THR A 43 -6.29 6.06 -8.56
CA THR A 43 -5.87 6.67 -7.28
C THR A 43 -5.34 5.64 -6.27
N ARG A 44 -5.93 4.44 -6.22
CA ARG A 44 -5.57 3.35 -5.29
C ARG A 44 -4.28 2.59 -5.65
N ASN A 45 -3.68 2.87 -6.81
CA ASN A 45 -2.49 2.18 -7.32
C ASN A 45 -1.20 2.94 -6.99
N TRP A 46 -1.32 4.16 -6.45
CA TRP A 46 -0.18 5.06 -6.26
C TRP A 46 0.31 5.05 -4.82
N PHE A 47 1.56 4.64 -4.67
CA PHE A 47 2.28 4.61 -3.40
C PHE A 47 3.53 5.48 -3.50
N ARG A 48 3.98 6.00 -2.37
CA ARG A 48 5.24 6.74 -2.25
C ARG A 48 6.25 5.92 -1.48
N ILE A 49 7.50 6.07 -1.85
CA ILE A 49 8.65 5.62 -1.08
C ILE A 49 9.19 6.84 -0.36
N GLU A 50 9.20 6.80 0.97
CA GLU A 50 9.65 7.91 1.81
C GLU A 50 10.83 7.45 2.67
N LYS A 51 11.78 8.35 2.96
CA LYS A 51 12.89 8.05 3.87
C LYS A 51 12.37 7.77 5.29
N PHE A 52 12.94 6.77 5.96
CA PHE A 52 12.55 6.40 7.31
C PHE A 52 13.75 5.81 8.08
N TYR A 53 14.20 6.50 9.13
CA TYR A 53 15.33 6.08 10.00
C TYR A 53 16.59 5.55 9.28
N GLY A 54 16.97 6.15 8.15
CA GLY A 54 18.15 5.75 7.37
C GLY A 54 17.85 4.81 6.20
N ASP A 55 16.67 4.21 6.20
CA ASP A 55 16.14 3.32 5.16
C ASP A 55 14.89 3.98 4.54
N TYR A 56 13.89 3.17 4.16
CA TYR A 56 12.68 3.63 3.51
C TYR A 56 11.41 3.01 4.11
N LYS A 57 10.27 3.64 3.84
CA LYS A 57 8.94 3.10 4.08
C LYS A 57 8.06 3.30 2.86
N LEU A 58 7.01 2.50 2.76
CA LEU A 58 5.94 2.68 1.80
C LEU A 58 4.79 3.46 2.44
N VAL A 59 4.23 4.42 1.68
CA VAL A 59 3.12 5.27 2.13
C VAL A 59 2.05 5.29 1.05
N PHE A 60 0.80 5.11 1.47
CA PHE A 60 -0.35 5.38 0.63
C PHE A 60 -0.83 6.80 0.88
N CYS A 61 -0.56 7.69 -0.07
CA CYS A 61 -1.02 9.08 -0.04
C CYS A 61 -0.92 9.66 -1.47
N PRO A 62 -1.83 9.26 -2.36
CA PRO A 62 -1.75 9.57 -3.78
C PRO A 62 -1.99 11.06 -4.04
N LEU A 63 -1.18 11.66 -4.92
CA LEU A 63 -1.32 13.05 -5.36
C LEU A 63 -1.88 13.19 -6.79
N VAL A 64 -2.24 12.06 -7.40
CA VAL A 64 -2.69 11.98 -8.80
C VAL A 64 -4.13 12.46 -9.01
N CYS A 65 -4.89 12.70 -7.93
CA CYS A 65 -6.25 13.21 -7.98
C CYS A 65 -6.41 14.38 -7.00
N LYS A 66 -6.43 15.62 -7.51
CA LYS A 66 -6.43 16.85 -6.69
C LYS A 66 -7.68 17.05 -5.83
N PHE A 67 -8.82 16.50 -6.24
CA PHE A 67 -10.11 16.64 -5.57
C PHE A 67 -10.50 15.40 -4.75
N CYS A 68 -9.72 14.32 -4.84
CA CYS A 68 -9.99 13.10 -4.08
C CYS A 68 -9.62 13.33 -2.61
N LYS A 69 -10.57 13.08 -1.70
CA LYS A 69 -10.30 12.97 -0.27
C LYS A 69 -9.80 11.57 0.02
N VAL A 70 -8.49 11.41 0.20
CA VAL A 70 -7.86 10.13 0.48
C VAL A 70 -7.30 10.15 1.89
N LEU A 71 -7.56 9.09 2.66
CA LEU A 71 -6.96 8.90 3.96
C LEU A 71 -5.51 8.45 3.76
N CYS A 72 -4.55 9.30 4.09
CA CYS A 72 -3.14 8.96 4.00
C CYS A 72 -2.73 8.06 5.16
N SER A 73 -1.98 7.00 4.87
CA SER A 73 -1.52 6.03 5.87
C SER A 73 -0.19 5.42 5.47
N ASN A 74 0.58 4.95 6.46
CA ASN A 74 1.76 4.14 6.17
C ASN A 74 1.33 2.74 5.72
N VAL A 75 2.26 2.02 5.11
CA VAL A 75 2.09 0.58 4.88
C VAL A 75 2.89 -0.17 5.95
N GLY A 76 2.21 -1.06 6.65
CA GLY A 76 2.76 -1.94 7.68
C GLY A 76 2.49 -3.41 7.39
N ILE A 77 2.87 -4.27 8.34
CA ILE A 77 2.60 -5.72 8.29
C ILE A 77 1.32 -6.02 9.07
N PHE A 78 0.41 -6.75 8.44
CA PHE A 78 -0.79 -7.31 9.05
C PHE A 78 -0.71 -8.84 9.04
N MET A 79 -0.87 -9.45 10.20
CA MET A 79 -0.92 -10.91 10.34
C MET A 79 -2.34 -11.41 10.09
N ASN A 80 -2.51 -12.27 9.09
CA ASN A 80 -3.78 -12.96 8.83
C ASN A 80 -3.50 -14.45 8.67
N ASP A 81 -4.05 -15.28 9.57
CA ASP A 81 -3.89 -16.74 9.53
C ASP A 81 -2.43 -17.21 9.39
N GLY A 82 -1.50 -16.53 10.09
CA GLY A 82 -0.06 -16.82 10.03
C GLY A 82 0.66 -16.28 8.79
N VAL A 83 -0.06 -15.65 7.86
CA VAL A 83 0.50 -15.00 6.67
C VAL A 83 0.70 -13.50 6.94
N GLN A 84 1.89 -12.99 6.60
CA GLN A 84 2.20 -11.57 6.63
C GLN A 84 1.70 -10.90 5.35
N HIS A 85 0.79 -9.94 5.49
CA HIS A 85 0.31 -9.11 4.41
C HIS A 85 0.77 -7.67 4.61
N LEU A 86 0.97 -6.96 3.49
CA LEU A 86 1.09 -5.50 3.53
C LEU A 86 -0.31 -4.89 3.64
N ALA A 87 -0.49 -3.94 4.55
CA ALA A 87 -1.74 -3.23 4.74
C ALA A 87 -1.52 -1.80 5.23
N GLN A 88 -2.52 -0.93 5.11
CA GLN A 88 -2.50 0.37 5.78
C GLN A 88 -2.35 0.19 7.29
N SER A 89 -1.45 0.96 7.90
CA SER A 89 -1.09 0.85 9.31
C SER A 89 -0.58 2.18 9.85
N ASP A 90 -0.84 2.44 11.12
CA ASP A 90 -0.21 3.56 11.85
C ASP A 90 1.28 3.27 12.13
N VAL A 91 1.65 1.99 12.16
CA VAL A 91 3.04 1.54 12.32
C VAL A 91 3.64 1.23 10.94
N PRO A 92 4.59 2.04 10.45
CA PRO A 92 5.24 1.81 9.16
C PRO A 92 6.16 0.58 9.21
N PHE A 93 6.23 -0.16 8.10
CA PHE A 93 7.23 -1.21 7.92
C PHE A 93 8.48 -0.64 7.24
N ASN A 94 9.64 -0.83 7.87
CA ASN A 94 10.92 -0.39 7.35
C ASN A 94 11.42 -1.33 6.24
N VAL A 95 11.84 -0.79 5.10
CA VAL A 95 12.27 -1.56 3.93
C VAL A 95 13.57 -1.02 3.33
N ILE A 96 14.37 -1.95 2.80
CA ILE A 96 15.60 -1.67 2.05
C ILE A 96 15.42 -2.21 0.63
N PHE A 97 15.81 -1.43 -0.37
CA PHE A 97 15.77 -1.86 -1.77
C PHE A 97 17.15 -2.34 -2.19
N LEU A 98 17.30 -3.66 -2.33
CA LEU A 98 18.50 -4.29 -2.86
C LEU A 98 18.34 -4.51 -4.36
N LYS A 99 19.35 -4.13 -5.14
CA LYS A 99 19.38 -4.40 -6.57
C LYS A 99 19.60 -5.90 -6.79
N ALA A 100 18.70 -6.54 -7.53
CA ALA A 100 18.83 -7.92 -8.00
C ALA A 100 19.79 -8.03 -9.19
#